data_AF-A0A8T5NG23-F1
#
_entry.id   AF-A0A8T5NG23-F1
#
_cell.length_a   1.000
_cell.length_b   1.000
_cell.length_c   1.000
_cell.angle_alpha   90.00
_cell.angle_beta   90.00
_cell.angle_gamma   90.00
#
_symmetry.space_group_name_H-M   'P 1'
#
loop_
_entity.id
_entity.type
_entity.pdbx_description
1 polymer ?
#
loop_
_entity_poly.entity_id
_entity_poly.type
_entity_poly.pdbx_seq_one_letter_code
_entity_poly.pdbx_strand_id
1 'polypeptide(L)'
;MILGIDIGGANTKIASSDRKLVELHYLPLWKNSKLPEALRDISKRLRPEKVGVVITGELADCFPDKETGLSYIIDAVNNAFDDAWFLDSSGVFTKEKRRSIAAANWMASALIVGKDFGDCIFVDTGSTTTDIIPIKKGKPLAAVTDFERLRRSELVYSGVMRTNIAALLDTVEVSGVRSHISSELFAITADAYLVLGMISQSEYTCDTPDGAGKTQLDAKRRLTRVVCADLTEITDEEIVSIARQVMERQVTDIAGAINDIARRHGLNKVVACGLGEFLIKKAQDVHGFDILLLSERYGTEISKVFPAYAAARLMEVK
;
A
#
# COMPACT_ATOMS: atom_id res chain seq x y z
N MET A 1 22.98 12.18 -6.43
CA MET A 1 22.21 11.18 -5.64
C MET A 1 21.41 10.29 -6.59
N ILE A 2 21.17 9.03 -6.21
CA ILE A 2 20.26 8.12 -6.93
C ILE A 2 18.88 8.19 -6.29
N LEU A 3 17.86 8.39 -7.13
CA LEU A 3 16.48 8.56 -6.71
C LEU A 3 15.66 7.33 -7.11
N GLY A 4 14.76 6.91 -6.22
CA GLY A 4 13.72 5.95 -6.55
C GLY A 4 12.36 6.61 -6.49
N ILE A 5 11.49 6.29 -7.44
CA ILE A 5 10.13 6.83 -7.53
C ILE A 5 9.14 5.67 -7.71
N ASP A 6 8.16 5.59 -6.82
CA ASP A 6 7.00 4.72 -6.93
C ASP A 6 5.78 5.56 -7.32
N ILE A 7 5.32 5.41 -8.56
CA ILE A 7 4.17 6.14 -9.10
C ILE A 7 2.94 5.22 -9.03
N GLY A 8 2.16 5.41 -7.96
CA GLY A 8 0.88 4.75 -7.79
C GLY A 8 -0.29 5.54 -8.37
N GLY A 9 -1.49 4.97 -8.28
CA GLY A 9 -2.69 5.62 -8.81
C GLY A 9 -3.06 6.91 -8.05
N ALA A 10 -2.86 6.90 -6.72
CA ALA A 10 -3.24 8.00 -5.82
C ALA A 10 -2.05 8.81 -5.31
N ASN A 11 -0.92 8.14 -5.09
CA ASN A 11 0.24 8.70 -4.43
C ASN A 11 1.49 8.42 -5.25
N THR A 12 2.40 9.39 -5.27
CA THR A 12 3.77 9.23 -5.76
C THR A 12 4.71 9.29 -4.57
N LYS A 13 5.54 8.26 -4.40
CA LYS A 13 6.49 8.14 -3.30
C LYS A 13 7.91 8.25 -3.84
N ILE A 14 8.78 8.90 -3.09
CA ILE A 14 10.14 9.21 -3.50
C ILE A 14 11.07 8.87 -2.35
N ALA A 15 12.19 8.23 -2.66
CA ALA A 15 13.26 8.02 -1.70
C ALA A 15 14.64 8.05 -2.36
N SER A 16 15.65 8.52 -1.64
CA SER A 16 17.04 8.38 -2.07
C SER A 16 17.64 7.07 -1.56
N SER A 17 18.60 6.54 -2.31
CA SER A 17 19.28 5.28 -1.96
C SER A 17 20.08 5.38 -0.64
N ASP A 18 20.57 6.58 -0.30
CA ASP A 18 21.28 6.88 0.95
C ASP A 18 20.34 7.15 2.15
N ARG A 19 19.02 7.05 1.95
CA ARG A 19 17.94 7.26 2.94
C ARG A 19 17.78 8.70 3.46
N LYS A 20 18.48 9.68 2.89
CA LYS A 20 18.39 11.07 3.36
C LYS A 20 17.14 11.81 2.86
N LEU A 21 16.51 11.32 1.81
CA LEU A 21 15.30 11.88 1.24
C LEU A 21 14.18 10.84 1.29
N VAL A 22 13.04 11.26 1.84
CA VAL A 22 11.77 10.55 1.75
C VAL A 22 10.69 11.60 1.51
N GLU A 23 9.87 11.41 0.48
CA GLU A 23 8.72 12.26 0.21
C GLU A 23 7.52 11.40 -0.22
N LEU A 24 6.33 11.81 0.22
CA LEU A 24 5.06 11.22 -0.18
C LEU A 24 4.15 12.33 -0.69
N HIS A 25 3.75 12.23 -1.94
CA HIS A 25 2.92 13.23 -2.63
C HIS A 25 1.57 12.62 -2.99
N TYR A 26 0.48 13.24 -2.55
CA TYR A 26 -0.87 12.88 -3.01
C TYR A 26 -1.10 13.48 -4.41
N LEU A 27 -0.99 12.63 -5.43
CA LEU A 27 -1.08 12.97 -6.85
C LEU A 27 -2.03 11.99 -7.56
N PRO A 28 -3.35 12.06 -7.29
CA PRO A 28 -4.31 11.14 -7.89
C PRO A 28 -4.39 11.32 -9.40
N LEU A 29 -4.07 10.25 -10.14
CA LEU A 29 -4.01 10.28 -11.60
C LEU A 29 -5.39 10.55 -12.23
N TRP A 30 -6.47 10.15 -11.55
CA TRP A 30 -7.84 10.29 -12.04
C TRP A 30 -8.47 11.68 -11.81
N LYS A 31 -7.75 12.64 -11.24
CA LYS A 31 -8.25 13.99 -10.93
C LYS A 31 -7.43 15.09 -11.60
N ASN A 32 -7.42 15.16 -12.94
CA ASN A 32 -6.61 16.13 -13.70
C ASN A 32 -5.15 16.12 -13.22
N SER A 33 -4.49 14.97 -13.40
CA SER A 33 -3.18 14.67 -12.83
C SER A 33 -2.16 15.80 -13.01
N LYS A 34 -1.61 16.26 -11.88
CA LYS A 34 -0.46 17.19 -11.83
C LYS A 34 0.88 16.45 -11.82
N LEU A 35 0.88 15.16 -12.17
CA LEU A 35 2.09 14.34 -12.14
C LEU A 35 3.22 14.93 -12.98
N PRO A 36 3.02 15.37 -14.25
CA PRO A 36 4.11 15.92 -15.04
C PRO A 36 4.74 17.18 -14.43
N GLU A 37 3.94 18.08 -13.87
CA GLU A 37 4.42 19.30 -13.20
C GLU A 37 5.22 18.94 -11.95
N ALA A 38 4.66 18.08 -11.10
CA ALA A 38 5.31 17.66 -9.86
C ALA A 38 6.67 16.99 -10.14
N LEU A 39 6.74 16.08 -11.12
CA LEU A 39 8.00 15.41 -11.49
C LEU A 39 9.04 16.40 -12.01
N ARG A 40 8.65 17.40 -12.81
CA ARG A 40 9.57 18.46 -13.25
C ARG A 40 10.09 19.30 -12.09
N ASP A 41 9.23 19.64 -11.13
CA ASP A 41 9.62 20.41 -9.95
C ASP A 41 10.58 19.61 -9.05
N ILE A 42 10.30 18.31 -8.85
CA ILE A 42 11.18 17.37 -8.15
C ILE A 42 12.54 17.30 -8.85
N SER A 43 12.56 17.11 -10.17
CA SER A 43 13.79 17.04 -10.97
C SER A 43 14.64 18.31 -10.84
N LYS A 44 14.03 19.49 -10.99
CA LYS A 44 14.73 20.79 -10.86
C LYS A 44 15.32 21.00 -9.47
N ARG A 45 14.57 20.61 -8.43
CA ARG A 45 14.96 20.79 -7.02
C ARG A 45 16.05 19.82 -6.58
N LEU A 46 15.93 18.55 -6.96
CA LEU A 46 16.82 17.48 -6.46
C LEU A 46 17.99 17.19 -7.39
N ARG A 47 17.84 17.42 -8.70
CA ARG A 47 18.84 17.14 -9.75
C ARG A 47 19.50 15.76 -9.57
N PRO A 48 18.70 14.67 -9.56
CA PRO A 48 19.25 13.33 -9.35
C PRO A 48 20.16 12.93 -10.51
N GLU A 49 21.17 12.12 -10.20
CA GLU A 49 22.12 11.60 -11.21
C GLU A 49 21.47 10.49 -12.05
N LYS A 50 20.64 9.67 -11.41
CA LYS A 50 19.92 8.54 -12.00
C LYS A 50 18.62 8.30 -11.24
N VAL A 51 17.59 7.86 -11.95
CA VAL A 51 16.26 7.59 -11.37
C VAL A 51 15.82 6.16 -11.67
N GLY A 52 15.50 5.39 -10.63
CA GLY A 52 14.81 4.11 -10.73
C GLY A 52 13.31 4.28 -10.48
N VAL A 53 12.47 3.77 -11.38
CA VAL A 53 11.01 3.97 -11.32
C VAL A 53 10.28 2.64 -11.28
N VAL A 54 9.30 2.54 -10.39
CA VAL A 54 8.27 1.49 -10.38
C VAL A 54 6.90 2.13 -10.56
N ILE A 55 6.00 1.43 -11.26
CA ILE A 55 4.68 1.93 -11.62
C ILE A 55 3.60 0.97 -11.11
N THR A 56 2.58 1.52 -10.46
CA THR A 56 1.33 0.84 -10.05
C THR A 56 0.06 1.62 -10.36
N GLY A 57 0.19 2.85 -10.90
CA GLY A 57 -0.93 3.71 -11.24
C GLY A 57 -1.52 3.51 -12.63
N GLU A 58 -1.02 2.55 -13.42
CA GLU A 58 -1.36 2.44 -14.85
C GLU A 58 -2.82 2.05 -15.12
N LEU A 59 -3.54 1.54 -14.11
CA LEU A 59 -4.96 1.18 -14.17
C LEU A 59 -5.88 2.24 -13.53
N ALA A 60 -5.39 3.47 -13.30
CA ALA A 60 -6.25 4.53 -12.80
C ALA A 60 -7.43 4.79 -13.76
N ASP A 61 -8.62 5.04 -13.19
CA ASP A 61 -9.91 5.12 -13.91
C ASP A 61 -9.95 6.15 -15.05
N CYS A 62 -9.01 7.10 -15.10
CA CYS A 62 -8.90 8.07 -16.18
C CYS A 62 -8.32 7.51 -17.48
N PHE A 63 -7.70 6.32 -17.44
CA PHE A 63 -7.09 5.71 -18.61
C PHE A 63 -8.06 4.71 -19.25
N PRO A 64 -8.25 4.75 -20.59
CA PRO A 64 -9.13 3.82 -21.29
C PRO A 64 -8.60 2.37 -21.23
N ASP A 65 -7.28 2.22 -21.09
CA ASP A 65 -6.61 0.93 -20.98
C ASP A 65 -5.24 1.09 -20.30
N LYS A 66 -4.69 -0.07 -19.91
CA LYS A 66 -3.41 -0.20 -19.21
C LYS A 66 -2.22 0.38 -19.99
N GLU A 67 -2.24 0.28 -21.31
CA GLU A 67 -1.12 0.72 -22.17
C GLU A 67 -1.07 2.24 -22.27
N THR A 68 -2.24 2.87 -22.36
CA THR A 68 -2.39 4.33 -22.33
C THR A 68 -1.89 4.90 -21.00
N GLY A 69 -2.32 4.33 -19.87
CA GLY A 69 -1.86 4.75 -18.54
C GLY A 69 -0.36 4.58 -18.35
N LEU A 70 0.19 3.45 -18.80
CA LEU A 70 1.62 3.20 -18.73
C LEU A 70 2.43 4.17 -19.59
N SER A 71 2.01 4.44 -20.84
CA SER A 71 2.71 5.40 -21.70
C SER A 71 2.67 6.79 -21.10
N TYR A 72 1.52 7.24 -20.58
CA TYR A 72 1.38 8.55 -19.94
C TYR A 72 2.39 8.73 -18.79
N ILE A 73 2.50 7.74 -17.90
CA ILE A 73 3.42 7.80 -16.75
C ILE A 73 4.88 7.78 -17.22
N ILE A 74 5.24 6.89 -18.14
CA ILE A 74 6.61 6.81 -18.68
C ILE A 74 7.01 8.12 -19.36
N ASP A 75 6.12 8.70 -20.16
CA ASP A 75 6.37 9.99 -20.82
C ASP A 75 6.53 11.12 -19.82
N ALA A 76 5.70 11.19 -18.79
CA ALA A 76 5.83 12.18 -17.73
C ALA A 76 7.18 12.10 -17.02
N VAL A 77 7.67 10.89 -16.75
CA VAL A 77 8.99 10.66 -16.14
C VAL A 77 10.12 11.04 -17.09
N ASN A 78 10.12 10.53 -18.32
CA ASN A 78 11.18 10.81 -19.30
C ASN A 78 11.27 12.29 -19.68
N ASN A 79 10.15 13.02 -19.64
CA ASN A 79 10.14 14.47 -19.85
C ASN A 79 10.67 15.26 -18.63
N ALA A 80 10.76 14.63 -17.46
CA ALA A 80 11.23 15.27 -16.23
C ALA A 80 12.68 14.93 -15.89
N PHE A 81 13.16 13.71 -16.21
CA PHE A 81 14.47 13.21 -15.81
C PHE A 81 15.27 12.67 -16.99
N ASP A 82 16.54 13.05 -17.08
CA ASP A 82 17.41 12.69 -18.20
C ASP A 82 17.84 11.20 -18.20
N ASP A 83 18.05 10.59 -17.02
CA ASP A 83 18.46 9.18 -16.87
C ASP A 83 17.48 8.38 -15.99
N ALA A 84 16.24 8.23 -16.49
CA ALA A 84 15.22 7.38 -15.88
C ALA A 84 15.27 5.94 -16.40
N TRP A 85 15.10 4.99 -15.46
CA TRP A 85 15.01 3.56 -15.73
C TRP A 85 13.79 2.98 -15.04
N PHE A 86 13.06 2.13 -15.73
CA PHE A 86 11.84 1.52 -15.23
C PHE A 86 12.09 0.05 -14.90
N LEU A 87 11.76 -0.37 -13.69
CA LEU A 87 11.84 -1.78 -13.30
C LEU A 87 10.63 -2.51 -13.89
N ASP A 88 10.90 -3.64 -14.54
CA ASP A 88 9.83 -4.51 -15.02
C ASP A 88 9.53 -5.68 -14.08
N SER A 89 8.46 -6.41 -14.37
CA SER A 89 8.01 -7.58 -13.62
C SER A 89 8.96 -8.76 -13.67
N SER A 90 10.05 -8.70 -14.44
CA SER A 90 11.16 -9.67 -14.40
C SER A 90 12.27 -9.25 -13.42
N GLY A 91 12.17 -8.06 -12.83
CA GLY A 91 13.19 -7.50 -11.95
C GLY A 91 14.33 -6.82 -12.69
N VAL A 92 14.15 -6.49 -13.98
CA VAL A 92 15.19 -5.87 -14.81
C VAL A 92 14.80 -4.43 -15.13
N PHE A 93 15.77 -3.52 -14.98
CA PHE A 93 15.60 -2.13 -15.37
C PHE A 93 15.78 -1.93 -16.87
N THR A 94 14.82 -1.27 -17.50
CA THR A 94 14.81 -0.94 -18.93
C THR A 94 14.50 0.55 -19.16
N LYS A 95 14.93 1.08 -20.31
CA LYS A 95 14.48 2.38 -20.83
C LYS A 95 13.39 2.24 -21.89
N GLU A 96 13.16 1.02 -22.37
CA GLU A 96 12.16 0.77 -23.40
C GLU A 96 10.76 0.74 -22.80
N LYS A 97 9.80 1.35 -23.50
CA LYS A 97 8.38 1.24 -23.16
C LYS A 97 7.92 -0.20 -23.39
N ARG A 98 7.73 -0.96 -22.31
CA ARG A 98 7.27 -2.35 -22.34
C ARG A 98 6.12 -2.54 -21.37
N ARG A 99 5.12 -3.33 -21.78
CA ARG A 99 3.98 -3.69 -20.90
C ARG A 99 4.41 -4.37 -19.59
N SER A 100 5.58 -5.01 -19.56
CA SER A 100 6.14 -5.64 -18.37
C SER A 100 6.52 -4.67 -17.24
N ILE A 101 6.65 -3.37 -17.51
CA ILE A 101 6.95 -2.34 -16.48
C ILE A 101 5.82 -2.19 -15.45
N ALA A 102 4.61 -2.52 -15.87
CA ALA A 102 3.42 -2.32 -15.08
C ALA A 102 3.33 -3.26 -13.87
N ALA A 103 2.75 -2.78 -12.76
CA ALA A 103 2.54 -3.52 -11.51
C ALA A 103 3.83 -4.14 -10.90
N ALA A 104 4.94 -3.42 -10.96
CA ALA A 104 6.26 -3.89 -10.49
C ALA A 104 6.71 -3.29 -9.14
N ASN A 105 5.86 -2.58 -8.40
CA ASN A 105 6.22 -2.00 -7.08
C ASN A 105 6.69 -3.06 -6.08
N TRP A 106 5.97 -4.17 -5.97
CA TRP A 106 6.29 -5.25 -5.06
C TRP A 106 7.56 -5.99 -5.48
N MET A 107 7.89 -5.98 -6.78
CA MET A 107 9.09 -6.63 -7.31
C MET A 107 10.36 -5.96 -6.79
N ALA A 108 10.44 -4.62 -6.83
CA ALA A 108 11.59 -3.89 -6.29
C ALA A 108 11.82 -4.22 -4.81
N SER A 109 10.75 -4.11 -4.02
CA SER A 109 10.77 -4.40 -2.59
C SER A 109 11.18 -5.84 -2.31
N ALA A 110 10.60 -6.81 -3.02
CA ALA A 110 10.89 -8.22 -2.80
C ALA A 110 12.32 -8.61 -3.18
N LEU A 111 12.91 -8.00 -4.21
CA LEU A 111 14.32 -8.23 -4.57
C LEU A 111 15.27 -7.71 -3.47
N ILE A 112 15.03 -6.51 -2.94
CA ILE A 112 15.83 -5.98 -1.83
C ILE A 112 15.64 -6.80 -0.56
N VAL A 113 14.40 -7.16 -0.23
CA VAL A 113 14.10 -8.00 0.94
C VAL A 113 14.75 -9.37 0.83
N GLY A 114 14.68 -10.02 -0.34
CA GLY A 114 15.33 -11.30 -0.57
C GLY A 114 16.86 -11.24 -0.48
N LYS A 115 17.45 -10.13 -0.94
CA LYS A 115 18.89 -9.88 -0.81
C LYS A 115 19.31 -9.68 0.65
N ASP A 116 18.55 -8.90 1.40
CA ASP A 116 18.95 -8.46 2.75
C ASP A 116 18.54 -9.45 3.86
N PHE A 117 17.48 -10.24 3.65
CA PHE A 117 16.87 -11.07 4.70
C PHE A 117 16.66 -12.54 4.35
N GLY A 118 16.92 -12.95 3.11
CA GLY A 118 16.85 -14.34 2.66
C GLY A 118 15.43 -14.87 2.47
N ASP A 119 15.18 -16.09 2.91
CA ASP A 119 13.91 -16.78 2.77
C ASP A 119 12.88 -16.22 3.76
N CYS A 120 11.80 -15.62 3.23
CA CYS A 120 10.76 -15.00 4.04
C CYS A 120 9.47 -14.78 3.22
N ILE A 121 8.41 -14.37 3.90
CA ILE A 121 7.21 -13.81 3.31
C ILE A 121 7.31 -12.30 3.47
N PHE A 122 7.46 -11.58 2.37
CA PHE A 122 7.42 -10.13 2.39
C PHE A 122 5.97 -9.65 2.37
N VAL A 123 5.60 -8.78 3.30
CA VAL A 123 4.24 -8.25 3.42
C VAL A 123 4.28 -6.72 3.41
N ASP A 124 3.60 -6.12 2.44
CA ASP A 124 3.48 -4.65 2.31
C ASP A 124 2.01 -4.26 2.38
N THR A 125 1.60 -3.63 3.48
CA THR A 125 0.24 -3.09 3.60
C THR A 125 0.27 -1.59 3.33
N GLY A 126 -0.20 -1.23 2.14
CA GLY A 126 -0.36 0.15 1.71
C GLY A 126 -1.71 0.74 2.11
N SER A 127 -2.08 1.86 1.47
CA SER A 127 -3.36 2.53 1.70
C SER A 127 -4.57 1.77 1.15
N THR A 128 -4.36 0.87 0.17
CA THR A 128 -5.44 0.21 -0.59
C THR A 128 -5.34 -1.31 -0.55
N THR A 129 -4.13 -1.85 -0.61
CA THR A 129 -3.87 -3.28 -0.77
C THR A 129 -2.82 -3.76 0.23
N THR A 130 -2.80 -5.08 0.43
CA THR A 130 -1.74 -5.80 1.13
C THR A 130 -1.12 -6.81 0.17
N ASP A 131 0.14 -6.59 -0.21
CA ASP A 131 0.93 -7.52 -1.02
C ASP A 131 1.57 -8.57 -0.11
N ILE A 132 1.48 -9.86 -0.43
CA ILE A 132 2.03 -10.96 0.38
C ILE A 132 2.87 -11.85 -0.54
N ILE A 133 4.19 -11.64 -0.52
CA ILE A 133 5.11 -12.15 -1.53
C ILE A 133 6.01 -13.23 -0.92
N PRO A 134 5.89 -14.51 -1.32
CA PRO A 134 6.86 -15.51 -0.93
C PRO A 134 8.21 -15.24 -1.58
N ILE A 135 9.28 -15.30 -0.78
CA ILE A 135 10.66 -15.15 -1.23
C ILE A 135 11.44 -16.38 -0.79
N LYS A 136 12.11 -17.04 -1.75
CA LYS A 136 12.93 -18.23 -1.49
C LYS A 136 14.20 -18.19 -2.33
N LYS A 137 15.33 -18.54 -1.71
CA LYS A 137 16.68 -18.41 -2.28
C LYS A 137 16.93 -17.00 -2.83
N GLY A 138 16.44 -15.98 -2.11
CA GLY A 138 16.54 -14.58 -2.48
C GLY A 138 15.72 -14.15 -3.70
N LYS A 139 14.78 -14.99 -4.18
CA LYS A 139 13.95 -14.69 -5.36
C LYS A 139 12.46 -14.66 -4.99
N PRO A 140 11.69 -13.67 -5.45
CA PRO A 140 10.24 -13.66 -5.30
C PRO A 140 9.61 -14.78 -6.14
N LEU A 141 8.57 -15.40 -5.58
CA LEU A 141 7.82 -16.52 -6.18
C LEU A 141 6.34 -16.20 -6.45
N ALA A 142 5.95 -14.94 -6.27
CA ALA A 142 4.59 -14.48 -6.54
C ALA A 142 4.24 -14.58 -8.04
N ALA A 143 2.95 -14.71 -8.31
CA ALA A 143 2.42 -14.65 -9.66
C ALA A 143 2.59 -13.25 -10.27
N VAL A 144 2.63 -13.20 -11.59
CA VAL A 144 2.91 -11.96 -12.34
C VAL A 144 1.68 -11.04 -12.41
N THR A 145 0.46 -11.61 -12.45
CA THR A 145 -0.77 -10.83 -12.61
C THR A 145 -1.52 -10.74 -11.30
N ASP A 146 -2.16 -9.59 -11.04
CA ASP A 146 -2.96 -9.40 -9.83
C ASP A 146 -4.12 -10.40 -9.72
N PHE A 147 -4.69 -10.81 -10.85
CA PHE A 147 -5.71 -11.87 -10.88
C PHE A 147 -5.21 -13.19 -10.27
N GLU A 148 -4.02 -13.65 -10.68
CA GLU A 148 -3.44 -14.87 -10.14
C GLU A 148 -2.95 -14.67 -8.70
N ARG A 149 -2.47 -13.48 -8.36
CA ARG A 149 -2.06 -13.14 -6.99
C ARG A 149 -3.25 -13.18 -6.03
N LEU A 150 -4.42 -12.64 -6.42
CA LEU A 150 -5.67 -12.76 -5.66
C LEU A 150 -6.06 -14.23 -5.43
N ARG A 151 -5.99 -15.07 -6.48
CA ARG A 151 -6.28 -16.51 -6.38
C ARG A 151 -5.31 -17.29 -5.49
N ARG A 152 -4.10 -16.77 -5.30
CA ARG A 152 -3.00 -17.43 -4.58
C ARG A 152 -2.77 -16.86 -3.18
N SER A 153 -3.62 -15.95 -2.71
CA SER A 153 -3.46 -15.23 -1.43
C SER A 153 -2.20 -14.34 -1.39
N GLU A 154 -1.65 -13.97 -2.55
CA GLU A 154 -0.45 -13.11 -2.69
C GLU A 154 -0.80 -11.61 -2.82
N LEU A 155 -2.09 -11.32 -2.87
CA LEU A 155 -2.68 -10.00 -2.84
C LEU A 155 -3.99 -10.07 -2.07
N VAL A 156 -4.11 -9.27 -1.02
CA VAL A 156 -5.38 -9.01 -0.32
C VAL A 156 -5.79 -7.59 -0.64
N TYR A 157 -7.00 -7.38 -1.16
CA TYR A 157 -7.48 -6.06 -1.59
C TYR A 157 -8.01 -5.22 -0.41
N SER A 158 -7.20 -5.12 0.63
CA SER A 158 -7.49 -4.38 1.85
C SER A 158 -6.23 -3.67 2.35
N GLY A 159 -6.35 -2.37 2.64
CA GLY A 159 -5.26 -1.52 3.08
C GLY A 159 -5.64 -0.66 4.27
N VAL A 160 -4.76 0.25 4.66
CA VAL A 160 -4.99 1.09 5.86
C VAL A 160 -6.08 2.13 5.62
N MET A 161 -6.30 2.60 4.39
CA MET A 161 -7.10 3.82 4.22
C MET A 161 -8.38 3.66 3.42
N ARG A 162 -8.30 3.09 2.22
CA ARG A 162 -9.32 3.27 1.17
C ARG A 162 -10.36 2.16 1.11
N THR A 163 -10.24 1.14 1.95
CA THR A 163 -11.11 -0.03 1.86
C THR A 163 -12.47 0.28 2.46
N ASN A 164 -13.54 0.12 1.67
CA ASN A 164 -14.92 0.22 2.16
C ASN A 164 -15.14 -0.81 3.26
N ILE A 165 -15.68 -0.41 4.41
CA ILE A 165 -15.98 -1.34 5.50
C ILE A 165 -16.95 -2.44 5.05
N ALA A 166 -17.89 -2.11 4.15
CA ALA A 166 -18.80 -3.08 3.55
C ALA A 166 -18.13 -4.13 2.64
N ALA A 167 -16.86 -3.94 2.27
CA ALA A 167 -16.09 -4.97 1.56
C ALA A 167 -15.41 -5.97 2.51
N LEU A 168 -15.36 -5.68 3.82
CA LEU A 168 -14.71 -6.52 4.82
C LEU A 168 -15.73 -7.29 5.68
N LEU A 169 -16.83 -6.64 6.02
CA LEU A 169 -17.82 -7.15 6.97
C LEU A 169 -19.21 -7.16 6.33
N ASP A 170 -20.01 -8.16 6.64
CA ASP A 170 -21.45 -8.18 6.32
C ASP A 170 -22.31 -7.83 7.54
N THR A 171 -21.72 -7.99 8.73
CA THR A 171 -22.37 -7.76 10.02
C THR A 171 -21.36 -7.27 11.06
N VAL A 172 -21.83 -6.51 12.04
CA VAL A 172 -21.08 -6.10 13.23
C VAL A 172 -21.92 -6.38 14.48
N GLU A 173 -21.26 -6.54 15.62
CA GLU A 173 -21.91 -6.59 16.92
C GLU A 173 -22.02 -5.18 17.52
N VAL A 174 -23.24 -4.78 17.85
CA VAL A 174 -23.57 -3.52 18.54
C VAL A 174 -24.42 -3.87 19.76
N SER A 175 -24.03 -3.38 20.94
CA SER A 175 -24.69 -3.72 22.22
C SER A 175 -24.83 -5.24 22.49
N GLY A 176 -23.90 -6.07 22.01
CA GLY A 176 -23.99 -7.54 22.15
C GLY A 176 -24.93 -8.23 21.16
N VAL A 177 -25.51 -7.47 20.20
CA VAL A 177 -26.44 -7.97 19.19
C VAL A 177 -25.83 -7.84 17.81
N ARG A 178 -25.97 -8.89 17.01
CA ARG A 178 -25.54 -8.89 15.62
C ARG A 178 -26.44 -7.97 14.78
N SER A 179 -25.83 -7.01 14.10
CA SER A 179 -26.47 -6.08 13.17
C SER A 179 -25.89 -6.24 11.77
N HIS A 180 -26.75 -6.17 10.74
CA HIS A 180 -26.29 -6.03 9.37
C HIS A 180 -25.77 -4.62 9.11
N ILE A 181 -24.84 -4.51 8.16
CA ILE A 181 -24.32 -3.20 7.77
C ILE A 181 -24.83 -2.77 6.39
N SER A 182 -24.86 -1.46 6.17
CA SER A 182 -25.13 -0.87 4.86
C SER A 182 -24.02 -1.22 3.87
N SER A 183 -24.37 -1.44 2.60
CA SER A 183 -23.42 -1.58 1.50
C SER A 183 -22.88 -0.25 0.98
N GLU A 184 -23.50 0.87 1.37
CA GLU A 184 -23.08 2.22 0.97
C GLU A 184 -21.66 2.54 1.42
N LEU A 185 -20.96 3.37 0.65
CA LEU A 185 -19.63 3.87 0.99
C LEU A 185 -19.74 4.98 2.05
N PHE A 186 -20.16 4.63 3.27
CA PHE A 186 -20.25 5.57 4.38
C PHE A 186 -18.93 5.77 5.11
N ALA A 187 -18.17 4.68 5.29
CA ALA A 187 -16.92 4.68 6.03
C ALA A 187 -15.90 3.73 5.40
N ILE A 188 -14.64 4.08 5.59
CA ILE A 188 -13.49 3.32 5.10
C ILE A 188 -12.56 2.95 6.26
N THR A 189 -11.59 2.05 6.01
CA THR A 189 -10.62 1.61 7.03
C THR A 189 -9.85 2.77 7.68
N ALA A 190 -9.63 3.88 6.96
CA ALA A 190 -9.02 5.07 7.55
C ALA A 190 -9.84 5.62 8.72
N ASP A 191 -11.17 5.56 8.66
CA ASP A 191 -12.05 6.03 9.73
C ASP A 191 -11.92 5.14 10.97
N ALA A 192 -11.92 3.82 10.77
CA ALA A 192 -11.70 2.85 11.84
C ALA A 192 -10.34 3.07 12.52
N TYR A 193 -9.27 3.25 11.73
CA TYR A 193 -7.92 3.40 12.27
C TYR A 193 -7.64 4.78 12.88
N LEU A 194 -8.35 5.82 12.45
CA LEU A 194 -8.32 7.11 13.15
C LEU A 194 -9.00 6.97 14.53
N VAL A 195 -10.18 6.34 14.57
CA VAL A 195 -10.93 6.08 15.83
C VAL A 195 -10.15 5.24 16.81
N LEU A 196 -9.43 4.22 16.33
CA LEU A 196 -8.57 3.39 17.16
C LEU A 196 -7.22 4.05 17.51
N GLY A 197 -6.91 5.23 16.97
CA GLY A 197 -5.64 5.92 17.19
C GLY A 197 -4.43 5.24 16.53
N MET A 198 -4.67 4.38 15.54
CA MET A 198 -3.64 3.67 14.79
C MET A 198 -3.03 4.54 13.68
N ILE A 199 -3.78 5.54 13.21
CA ILE A 199 -3.27 6.59 12.32
C ILE A 199 -3.63 7.95 12.87
N SER A 200 -2.80 8.95 12.57
CA SER A 200 -3.09 10.35 12.88
C SER A 200 -3.97 11.01 11.82
N GLN A 201 -4.56 12.16 12.15
CA GLN A 201 -5.33 12.98 11.21
C GLN A 201 -4.49 13.42 9.99
N SER A 202 -3.19 13.66 10.17
CA SER A 202 -2.28 14.02 9.05
C SER A 202 -1.94 12.82 8.17
N GLU A 203 -1.96 11.60 8.72
CA GLU A 203 -1.75 10.38 7.94
C GLU A 203 -2.98 9.97 7.13
N TYR A 204 -4.19 10.40 7.52
CA TYR A 204 -5.42 10.24 6.72
C TYR A 204 -5.33 11.11 5.44
N THR A 205 -4.62 10.65 4.42
CA THR A 205 -4.31 11.44 3.22
C THR A 205 -5.38 11.36 2.13
N CYS A 206 -6.12 10.25 2.03
CA CYS A 206 -7.18 10.10 1.04
C CYS A 206 -8.40 10.99 1.33
N ASP A 207 -9.27 11.13 0.34
CA ASP A 207 -10.55 11.81 0.53
C ASP A 207 -11.45 11.02 1.48
N THR A 208 -12.25 11.72 2.27
CA THR A 208 -13.27 11.13 3.13
C THR A 208 -14.51 10.78 2.30
N PRO A 209 -15.21 9.67 2.60
CA PRO A 209 -16.39 9.26 1.84
C PRO A 209 -17.49 10.32 1.71
N ASP A 210 -17.69 11.13 2.74
CA ASP A 210 -18.70 12.20 2.78
C ASP A 210 -18.14 13.59 2.45
N GLY A 211 -16.85 13.69 2.10
CA GLY A 211 -16.18 14.97 1.85
C GLY A 211 -16.00 15.85 3.09
N ALA A 212 -16.37 15.38 4.29
CA ALA A 212 -16.22 16.11 5.54
C ALA A 212 -14.78 16.04 6.07
N GLY A 213 -14.59 16.60 7.27
CA GLY A 213 -13.30 16.62 7.96
C GLY A 213 -12.75 15.23 8.30
N LYS A 214 -11.49 15.24 8.72
CA LYS A 214 -10.70 14.06 9.13
C LYS A 214 -10.45 14.07 10.65
N THR A 215 -11.39 14.62 11.41
CA THR A 215 -11.32 14.59 12.88
C THR A 215 -11.83 13.25 13.41
N GLN A 216 -11.49 12.92 14.66
CA GLN A 216 -12.07 11.76 15.36
C GLN A 216 -13.60 11.77 15.33
N LEU A 217 -14.21 12.94 15.54
CA LEU A 217 -15.66 13.08 15.53
C LEU A 217 -16.27 12.82 14.15
N ASP A 218 -15.63 13.30 13.08
CA ASP A 218 -16.11 13.07 11.71
C ASP A 218 -15.98 11.60 11.31
N ALA A 219 -14.88 10.93 11.68
CA ALA A 219 -14.71 9.50 11.46
C ALA A 219 -15.76 8.68 12.24
N LYS A 220 -16.04 9.04 13.49
CA LYS A 220 -17.11 8.41 14.29
C LYS A 220 -18.47 8.55 13.61
N ARG A 221 -18.84 9.75 13.12
CA ARG A 221 -20.08 9.96 12.36
C ARG A 221 -20.19 9.04 11.16
N ARG A 222 -19.10 8.87 10.39
CA ARG A 222 -19.06 7.97 9.24
C ARG A 222 -19.22 6.50 9.66
N LEU A 223 -18.51 6.06 10.70
CA LEU A 223 -18.63 4.70 11.23
C LEU A 223 -20.05 4.40 11.72
N THR A 224 -20.71 5.33 12.39
CA THR A 224 -22.08 5.12 12.88
C THR A 224 -23.08 4.89 11.74
N ARG A 225 -22.90 5.56 10.59
CA ARG A 225 -23.73 5.37 9.40
C ARG A 225 -23.59 3.97 8.79
N VAL A 226 -22.52 3.21 9.09
CA VAL A 226 -22.35 1.82 8.63
C VAL A 226 -23.50 0.94 9.11
N VAL A 227 -24.05 1.20 10.29
CA VAL A 227 -25.23 0.50 10.84
C VAL A 227 -26.52 1.33 10.69
N CYS A 228 -26.54 2.28 9.75
CA CYS A 228 -27.66 3.18 9.48
C CYS A 228 -28.14 4.01 10.68
N ALA A 229 -27.24 4.30 11.62
CA ALA A 229 -27.52 5.10 12.81
C ALA A 229 -26.88 6.49 12.74
N ASP A 230 -27.15 7.32 13.75
CA ASP A 230 -26.38 8.53 14.08
C ASP A 230 -25.79 8.52 15.51
N LEU A 231 -25.00 9.56 15.85
CA LEU A 231 -24.30 9.67 17.15
C LEU A 231 -25.22 9.77 18.38
N THR A 232 -26.53 9.95 18.19
CA THR A 232 -27.52 9.96 19.27
C THR A 232 -28.10 8.58 19.55
N GLU A 233 -27.91 7.63 18.62
CA GLU A 233 -28.49 6.28 18.69
C GLU A 233 -27.51 5.23 19.23
N ILE A 234 -26.20 5.41 19.04
CA ILE A 234 -25.16 4.51 19.58
C ILE A 234 -24.08 5.28 20.33
N THR A 235 -23.51 4.62 21.33
CA THR A 235 -22.48 5.15 22.23
C THR A 235 -21.09 5.19 21.59
N ASP A 236 -20.17 5.94 22.20
CA ASP A 236 -18.79 6.01 21.73
C ASP A 236 -18.09 4.65 21.77
N GLU A 237 -18.35 3.88 22.84
CA GLU A 237 -17.82 2.54 23.05
C GLU A 237 -18.27 1.57 21.96
N GLU A 238 -19.51 1.69 21.49
CA GLU A 238 -20.05 0.89 20.39
C GLU A 238 -19.42 1.28 19.06
N ILE A 239 -19.20 2.57 18.79
CA ILE A 239 -18.50 3.03 17.58
C ILE A 239 -17.06 2.51 17.57
N VAL A 240 -16.37 2.58 18.70
CA VAL A 240 -15.02 2.00 18.87
C VAL A 240 -15.06 0.49 18.69
N SER A 241 -16.10 -0.19 19.17
CA SER A 241 -16.29 -1.64 18.95
C SER A 241 -16.42 -1.98 17.47
N ILE A 242 -17.20 -1.23 16.69
CA ILE A 242 -17.30 -1.38 15.23
C ILE A 242 -15.91 -1.25 14.60
N ALA A 243 -15.14 -0.22 14.98
CA ALA A 243 -13.78 -0.03 14.46
C ALA A 243 -12.84 -1.20 14.80
N ARG A 244 -12.93 -1.77 16.01
CA ARG A 244 -12.16 -2.96 16.41
C ARG A 244 -12.50 -4.17 15.55
N GLN A 245 -13.79 -4.41 15.31
CA GLN A 245 -14.24 -5.53 14.46
C GLN A 245 -13.73 -5.40 13.01
N VAL A 246 -13.65 -4.16 12.48
CA VAL A 246 -13.00 -3.90 11.18
C VAL A 246 -11.54 -4.33 11.18
N MET A 247 -10.79 -3.93 12.22
CA MET A 247 -9.38 -4.32 12.37
C MET A 247 -9.22 -5.83 12.49
N GLU A 248 -9.99 -6.47 13.37
CA GLU A 248 -9.93 -7.91 13.62
C GLU A 248 -10.20 -8.71 12.34
N ARG A 249 -11.17 -8.26 11.53
CA ARG A 249 -11.44 -8.89 10.24
C ARG A 249 -10.28 -8.73 9.27
N GLN A 250 -9.73 -7.53 9.11
CA GLN A 250 -8.58 -7.30 8.23
C GLN A 250 -7.34 -8.08 8.68
N VAL A 251 -7.10 -8.16 9.99
CA VAL A 251 -6.03 -8.98 10.60
C VAL A 251 -6.25 -10.47 10.28
N THR A 252 -7.48 -10.97 10.39
CA THR A 252 -7.82 -12.36 10.09
C THR A 252 -7.56 -12.70 8.62
N ASP A 253 -8.00 -11.84 7.70
CA ASP A 253 -7.80 -12.05 6.26
C ASP A 253 -6.30 -12.05 5.90
N ILE A 254 -5.52 -11.11 6.46
CA ILE A 254 -4.06 -11.05 6.26
C ILE A 254 -3.37 -12.26 6.88
N ALA A 255 -3.73 -12.66 8.10
CA ALA A 255 -3.15 -13.82 8.79
C ALA A 255 -3.37 -15.12 8.02
N GLY A 256 -4.61 -15.32 7.52
CA GLY A 256 -4.96 -16.47 6.69
C GLY A 256 -4.11 -16.53 5.43
N ALA A 257 -3.97 -15.40 4.72
CA ALA A 257 -3.16 -15.32 3.51
C ALA A 257 -1.65 -15.56 3.77
N ILE A 258 -1.11 -15.02 4.86
CA ILE A 258 0.28 -15.31 5.30
C ILE A 258 0.45 -16.81 5.57
N ASN A 259 -0.48 -17.44 6.31
CA ASN A 259 -0.40 -18.85 6.65
C ASN A 259 -0.53 -19.76 5.41
N ASP A 260 -1.38 -19.43 4.45
CA ASP A 260 -1.50 -20.16 3.18
C ASP A 260 -0.17 -20.17 2.43
N ILE A 261 0.49 -19.00 2.33
CA ILE A 261 1.78 -18.85 1.67
C ILE A 261 2.90 -19.55 2.46
N ALA A 262 2.90 -19.41 3.78
CA ALA A 262 3.84 -20.07 4.68
C ALA A 262 3.84 -21.59 4.46
N ARG A 263 2.65 -22.21 4.46
CA ARG A 263 2.49 -23.65 4.23
C ARG A 263 2.90 -24.06 2.82
N ARG A 264 2.48 -23.31 1.81
CA ARG A 264 2.78 -23.62 0.39
C ARG A 264 4.27 -23.58 0.09
N HIS A 265 5.02 -22.67 0.71
CA HIS A 265 6.44 -22.44 0.40
C HIS A 265 7.41 -22.94 1.48
N GLY A 266 6.92 -23.37 2.64
CA GLY A 266 7.72 -23.80 3.78
C GLY A 266 8.51 -22.64 4.39
N LEU A 267 7.84 -21.51 4.63
CA LEU A 267 8.42 -20.27 5.17
C LEU A 267 7.83 -19.98 6.55
N ASN A 268 8.61 -19.40 7.44
CA ASN A 268 8.20 -19.09 8.82
C ASN A 268 8.58 -17.67 9.29
N LYS A 269 9.15 -16.86 8.41
CA LYS A 269 9.60 -15.49 8.70
C LYS A 269 8.81 -14.49 7.85
N VAL A 270 8.27 -13.47 8.48
CA VAL A 270 7.56 -12.35 7.88
C VAL A 270 8.45 -11.12 7.90
N VAL A 271 8.59 -10.44 6.77
CA VAL A 271 9.24 -9.13 6.67
C VAL A 271 8.15 -8.12 6.30
N ALA A 272 7.83 -7.21 7.22
CA ALA A 272 6.68 -6.32 7.10
C ALA A 272 7.11 -4.89 6.75
N CYS A 273 6.35 -4.23 5.87
CA CYS A 273 6.51 -2.80 5.61
C CYS A 273 5.18 -2.09 5.30
N GLY A 274 5.28 -0.80 5.03
CA GLY A 274 4.17 0.03 4.62
C GLY A 274 3.47 0.69 5.81
N LEU A 275 2.37 1.38 5.50
CA LEU A 275 1.57 2.09 6.49
C LEU A 275 0.91 1.13 7.48
N GLY A 276 0.69 -0.11 7.08
CA GLY A 276 -0.04 -1.13 7.84
C GLY A 276 0.84 -2.12 8.59
N GLU A 277 2.10 -1.82 8.92
CA GLU A 277 2.94 -2.72 9.73
C GLU A 277 2.25 -3.18 11.03
N PHE A 278 1.41 -2.33 11.63
CA PHE A 278 0.63 -2.69 12.82
C PHE A 278 -0.39 -3.80 12.56
N LEU A 279 -0.98 -3.88 11.36
CA LEU A 279 -1.88 -4.97 10.96
C LEU A 279 -1.09 -6.24 10.74
N ILE A 280 0.05 -6.14 10.05
CA ILE A 280 0.90 -7.28 9.74
C ILE A 280 1.45 -7.91 11.02
N LYS A 281 1.87 -7.09 11.99
CA LYS A 281 2.30 -7.55 13.31
C LYS A 281 1.21 -8.34 14.02
N LYS A 282 -0.01 -7.77 14.10
CA LYS A 282 -1.17 -8.48 14.68
C LYS A 282 -1.50 -9.77 13.93
N ALA A 283 -1.38 -9.78 12.60
CA ALA A 283 -1.68 -10.94 11.77
C ALA A 283 -0.65 -12.06 11.91
N GLN A 284 0.63 -11.73 12.03
CA GLN A 284 1.68 -12.72 12.27
C GLN A 284 1.54 -13.37 13.65
N ASP A 285 1.17 -12.62 14.69
CA ASP A 285 1.00 -13.14 16.05
C ASP A 285 -0.04 -14.28 16.14
N VAL A 286 -1.03 -14.31 15.25
CA VAL A 286 -2.06 -15.37 15.17
C VAL A 286 -1.44 -16.76 14.95
N HIS A 287 -0.32 -16.82 14.21
CA HIS A 287 0.33 -18.07 13.83
C HIS A 287 1.75 -18.22 14.38
N GLY A 288 2.26 -17.20 15.11
CA GLY A 288 3.56 -17.25 15.77
C GLY A 288 4.75 -17.29 14.81
N PHE A 289 4.66 -16.65 13.63
CA PHE A 289 5.81 -16.52 12.71
C PHE A 289 6.86 -15.56 13.27
N ASP A 290 8.13 -15.69 12.87
CA ASP A 290 9.12 -14.65 13.18
C ASP A 290 8.78 -13.37 12.39
N ILE A 291 8.89 -12.19 13.00
CA ILE A 291 8.64 -10.92 12.31
C ILE A 291 9.84 -10.00 12.34
N LEU A 292 10.09 -9.34 11.21
CA LEU A 292 11.00 -8.22 11.08
C LEU A 292 10.24 -7.03 10.49
N LEU A 293 10.23 -5.91 11.20
CA LEU A 293 9.64 -4.67 10.71
C LEU A 293 10.68 -3.86 9.94
N LEU A 294 10.37 -3.45 8.72
CA LEU A 294 11.29 -2.61 7.95
C LEU A 294 11.42 -1.22 8.57
N SER A 295 10.42 -0.74 9.33
CA SER A 295 10.53 0.47 10.13
C SER A 295 11.64 0.38 11.20
N GLU A 296 11.84 -0.77 11.84
CA GLU A 296 12.90 -0.99 12.82
C GLU A 296 14.30 -1.05 12.16
N ARG A 297 14.36 -1.51 10.90
CA ARG A 297 15.62 -1.65 10.18
C ARG A 297 16.05 -0.41 9.39
N TYR A 298 15.09 0.26 8.76
CA TYR A 298 15.32 1.36 7.83
C TYR A 298 14.71 2.69 8.28
N GLY A 299 13.92 2.70 9.36
CA GLY A 299 13.18 3.85 9.84
C GLY A 299 11.74 3.88 9.29
N THR A 300 10.82 4.43 10.09
CA THR A 300 9.38 4.50 9.78
C THR A 300 9.10 5.17 8.44
N GLU A 301 9.78 6.28 8.16
CA GLU A 301 9.55 7.03 6.91
C GLU A 301 9.95 6.21 5.67
N ILE A 302 11.06 5.46 5.73
CA ILE A 302 11.44 4.57 4.63
C ILE A 302 10.43 3.43 4.47
N SER A 303 9.94 2.85 5.57
CA SER A 303 8.93 1.78 5.49
C SER A 303 7.66 2.23 4.76
N LYS A 304 7.20 3.47 4.99
CA LYS A 304 6.03 4.06 4.31
C LYS A 304 6.19 4.19 2.79
N VAL A 305 7.44 4.30 2.31
CA VAL A 305 7.78 4.49 0.88
C VAL A 305 8.68 3.39 0.33
N PHE A 306 8.66 2.21 0.94
CA PHE A 306 9.66 1.19 0.71
C PHE A 306 9.88 0.80 -0.77
N PRO A 307 8.85 0.70 -1.64
CA PRO A 307 9.06 0.44 -3.07
C PRO A 307 9.95 1.48 -3.77
N ALA A 308 9.80 2.76 -3.44
CA ALA A 308 10.64 3.82 -3.97
C ALA A 308 12.09 3.67 -3.48
N TYR A 309 12.29 3.43 -2.19
CA TYR A 309 13.62 3.19 -1.63
C TYR A 309 14.29 1.95 -2.23
N ALA A 310 13.53 0.87 -2.42
CA ALA A 310 14.03 -0.35 -3.02
C ALA A 310 14.45 -0.14 -4.49
N ALA A 311 13.67 0.62 -5.26
CA ALA A 311 14.04 0.99 -6.63
C ALA A 311 15.34 1.83 -6.67
N ALA A 312 15.50 2.77 -5.74
CA ALA A 312 16.73 3.56 -5.61
C ALA A 312 17.95 2.68 -5.32
N ARG A 313 17.82 1.74 -4.37
CA ARG A 313 18.91 0.82 -3.98
C ARG A 313 19.27 -0.18 -5.07
N LEU A 314 18.30 -0.68 -5.82
CA LEU A 314 18.59 -1.53 -6.97
C LEU A 314 19.34 -0.73 -8.06
N MET A 315 19.11 0.58 -8.16
CA MET A 315 19.86 1.46 -9.07
C MET A 315 21.29 1.77 -8.69
N GLU A 316 21.66 1.70 -7.41
CA GLU A 316 23.07 1.82 -7.01
C GLU A 316 23.96 0.70 -7.55
N VAL A 317 23.38 -0.48 -7.81
CA VAL A 317 24.13 -1.69 -8.19
C VAL A 317 24.16 -1.90 -9.71
N LYS A 318 23.64 -0.95 -10.50
CA LYS A 318 23.61 -1.00 -11.97
C LYS A 318 24.53 0.01 -12.62
#